data_AF-A0A7W0ZFS1-F1
#
_entry.id   AF-A0A7W0ZFS1-F1
#
_cell.length_a   1.000
_cell.length_b   1.000
_cell.length_c   1.000
_cell.angle_alpha   90.00
_cell.angle_beta   90.00
_cell.angle_gamma   90.00
#
_symmetry.space_group_name_H-M   'P 1'
#
loop_
_entity.id
_entity.type
_entity.pdbx_description
1 polymer ?
#
loop_
_entity_poly.entity_id
_entity_poly.type
_entity_poly.pdbx_seq_one_letter_code
_entity_poly.pdbx_strand_id
1 'polypeptide(L)'
;MTLFDRARTIVESYETDLRSELPEGAFLFDAHTHLGDDIDGMQARYEELSSLLDRYGFGGAFVFCLDEPDREPAFCVPNDRTLAHAERSGGKLIPFVRLDLTARPLEEATRALDLGARGIKLHPRAQAFALDDERLGPVFELAVERSVPILIHGGRGLPPIAEHLETLVRRNEGVRLIVAHAGIADMAGLAGRLGGIPGVYFDTSVWSALDLLDLFRQVAPEQIVYASDYPYGRQPNSLLVSIRSAKLSGFDDAQLRAMLGRTACGIVANEPPPPLTAPRGTTTLVQPLTFARIHQYISMAVPMLWLRQRDAVGALGLAVNACRERNGHAEESERIQELLVTAAELWRGGGDDVSDDDRFAAIRAAIQLVNLADLIAVTTRA
;
A
#
# COMPACT_ATOMS: atom_id res chain seq x y z
N MET A 1 -29.38 7.64 -12.97
CA MET A 1 -28.17 7.26 -12.22
C MET A 1 -26.98 7.74 -13.02
N THR A 2 -26.10 8.55 -12.45
CA THR A 2 -24.88 9.02 -13.16
C THR A 2 -23.85 7.88 -13.28
N LEU A 3 -22.82 8.03 -14.12
CA LEU A 3 -21.71 7.06 -14.18
C LEU A 3 -20.98 6.95 -12.83
N PHE A 4 -20.85 8.06 -12.10
CA PHE A 4 -20.29 8.07 -10.75
C PHE A 4 -21.17 7.33 -9.74
N ASP A 5 -22.49 7.49 -9.81
CA ASP A 5 -23.41 6.73 -8.96
C ASP A 5 -23.29 5.24 -9.24
N ARG A 6 -23.21 4.84 -10.51
CA ARG A 6 -23.00 3.43 -10.89
C ARG A 6 -21.71 2.88 -10.31
N ALA A 7 -20.60 3.58 -10.51
CA ALA A 7 -19.29 3.17 -10.00
C ALA A 7 -19.28 3.06 -8.47
N ARG A 8 -19.91 4.01 -7.78
CA ARG A 8 -20.06 3.98 -6.32
C ARG A 8 -20.88 2.77 -5.86
N THR A 9 -22.05 2.51 -6.47
CA THR A 9 -22.88 1.33 -6.14
C THR A 9 -22.11 0.03 -6.35
N ILE A 10 -21.33 -0.07 -7.43
CA ILE A 10 -20.48 -1.25 -7.67
C ILE A 10 -19.45 -1.37 -6.54
N VAL A 11 -18.71 -0.32 -6.21
CA VAL A 11 -17.70 -0.33 -5.13
C VAL A 11 -18.32 -0.69 -3.78
N GLU A 12 -19.52 -0.18 -3.45
CA GLU A 12 -20.26 -0.51 -2.23
C GLU A 12 -20.61 -2.01 -2.13
N SER A 13 -20.85 -2.69 -3.25
CA SER A 13 -21.02 -4.16 -3.24
C SER A 13 -19.75 -4.89 -2.77
N TYR A 14 -18.57 -4.39 -3.16
CA TYR A 14 -17.28 -4.96 -2.71
C TYR A 14 -16.96 -4.61 -1.25
N GLU A 15 -17.53 -3.55 -0.68
CA GLU A 15 -17.47 -3.31 0.76
C GLU A 15 -18.25 -4.37 1.54
N THR A 16 -19.35 -4.87 0.97
CA THR A 16 -20.11 -5.97 1.55
C THR A 16 -19.32 -7.28 1.52
N ASP A 17 -18.67 -7.59 0.38
CA ASP A 17 -17.75 -8.73 0.27
C ASP A 17 -16.59 -8.61 1.27
N LEU A 18 -15.99 -7.42 1.39
CA LEU A 18 -14.91 -7.20 2.34
C LEU A 18 -15.33 -7.57 3.78
N ARG A 19 -16.55 -7.21 4.19
CA ARG A 19 -17.04 -7.52 5.54
C ARG A 19 -17.18 -9.01 5.79
N SER A 20 -17.55 -9.82 4.79
CA SER A 20 -17.63 -11.28 4.93
C SER A 20 -16.25 -11.94 4.88
N GLU A 21 -15.25 -11.26 4.32
CA GLU A 21 -13.88 -11.75 4.22
C GLU A 21 -13.05 -11.50 5.48
N LEU A 22 -13.43 -10.53 6.32
CA LEU A 22 -12.72 -10.22 7.56
C LEU A 22 -12.87 -11.35 8.60
N PRO A 23 -11.77 -11.75 9.27
CA PRO A 23 -11.86 -12.70 10.37
C PRO A 23 -12.61 -12.07 11.55
N GLU A 24 -13.31 -12.90 12.33
CA GLU A 24 -14.01 -12.43 13.52
C GLU A 24 -13.03 -11.76 14.50
N GLY A 25 -13.44 -10.61 15.06
CA GLY A 25 -12.63 -9.82 15.98
C GLY A 25 -11.38 -9.21 15.34
N ALA A 26 -11.38 -8.99 14.01
CA ALA A 26 -10.32 -8.25 13.33
C ALA A 26 -10.18 -6.83 13.91
N PHE A 27 -8.96 -6.48 14.29
CA PHE A 27 -8.56 -5.11 14.58
C PHE A 27 -7.79 -4.58 13.38
N LEU A 28 -8.24 -3.48 12.78
CA LEU A 28 -7.62 -2.90 11.59
C LEU A 28 -6.70 -1.75 11.98
N PHE A 29 -5.47 -1.76 11.46
CA PHE A 29 -4.50 -0.69 11.60
C PHE A 29 -3.78 -0.48 10.27
N ASP A 30 -3.72 0.75 9.77
CA ASP A 30 -3.06 1.06 8.50
C ASP A 30 -1.60 1.50 8.73
N ALA A 31 -0.63 0.68 8.33
CA ALA A 31 0.78 0.97 8.57
C ALA A 31 1.39 2.00 7.59
N HIS A 32 0.65 2.50 6.60
CA HIS A 32 1.19 3.42 5.60
C HIS A 32 0.12 4.39 5.10
N THR A 33 0.09 5.59 5.66
CA THR A 33 -0.77 6.67 5.17
C THR A 33 -0.01 7.98 5.13
N HIS A 34 -0.43 8.86 4.23
CA HIS A 34 0.14 10.19 4.06
C HIS A 34 -0.91 11.28 4.28
N LEU A 35 -0.46 12.48 4.64
CA LEU A 35 -1.26 13.72 4.68
C LEU A 35 -0.49 14.87 4.01
N GLY A 36 -1.21 15.89 3.55
CA GLY A 36 -0.62 17.09 2.94
C GLY A 36 -0.88 17.21 1.44
N ASP A 37 -0.05 17.99 0.76
CA ASP A 37 -0.10 18.20 -0.68
C ASP A 37 1.22 17.71 -1.31
N ASP A 38 1.17 16.72 -2.20
CA ASP A 38 2.37 16.19 -2.86
C ASP A 38 2.75 17.05 -4.09
N ILE A 39 4.05 17.13 -4.39
CA ILE A 39 4.55 17.73 -5.63
C ILE A 39 4.00 17.08 -6.90
N ASP A 40 3.52 15.83 -6.84
CA ASP A 40 2.88 15.15 -7.97
C ASP A 40 1.41 15.56 -8.20
N GLY A 41 0.87 16.43 -7.33
CA GLY A 41 -0.51 16.93 -7.38
C GLY A 41 -1.52 16.11 -6.57
N MET A 42 -1.10 15.00 -5.96
CA MET A 42 -1.94 14.26 -5.03
C MET A 42 -2.17 15.02 -3.74
N GLN A 43 -3.40 14.93 -3.22
CA GLN A 43 -3.79 15.58 -1.99
C GLN A 43 -4.32 14.54 -1.02
N ALA A 44 -3.93 14.68 0.24
CA ALA A 44 -4.37 13.82 1.33
C ALA A 44 -4.88 14.70 2.48
N ARG A 45 -6.21 14.75 2.63
CA ARG A 45 -6.86 15.62 3.59
C ARG A 45 -7.16 14.85 4.88
N TYR A 46 -6.95 15.51 6.01
CA TYR A 46 -7.19 14.91 7.34
C TYR A 46 -8.62 14.40 7.49
N GLU A 47 -9.61 15.18 7.04
CA GLU A 47 -11.04 14.87 7.15
C GLU A 47 -11.39 13.63 6.32
N GLU A 48 -10.80 13.48 5.14
CA GLU A 48 -11.01 12.35 4.25
C GLU A 48 -10.40 11.07 4.83
N LEU A 49 -9.13 11.14 5.28
CA LEU A 49 -8.48 10.01 5.94
C LEU A 49 -9.26 9.61 7.20
N SER A 50 -9.64 10.55 8.05
CA SER A 50 -10.40 10.28 9.28
C SER A 50 -11.74 9.59 8.97
N SER A 51 -12.48 10.11 7.98
CA SER A 51 -13.75 9.52 7.55
C SER A 51 -13.57 8.12 6.97
N LEU A 52 -12.48 7.88 6.22
CA LEU A 52 -12.14 6.57 5.69
C LEU A 52 -11.82 5.59 6.82
N LEU A 53 -10.99 5.99 7.78
CA LEU A 53 -10.64 5.16 8.93
C LEU A 53 -11.87 4.81 9.76
N ASP A 54 -12.79 5.76 9.99
CA ASP A 54 -14.04 5.52 10.72
C ASP A 54 -14.99 4.60 9.94
N ARG A 55 -15.21 4.85 8.64
CA ARG A 55 -16.10 4.06 7.79
C ARG A 55 -15.72 2.58 7.77
N TYR A 56 -14.43 2.28 7.78
CA TYR A 56 -13.91 0.92 7.71
C TYR A 56 -13.54 0.33 9.09
N GLY A 57 -13.67 1.10 10.17
CA GLY A 57 -13.41 0.61 11.53
C GLY A 57 -11.92 0.44 11.86
N PHE A 58 -11.03 1.23 11.25
CA PHE A 58 -9.62 1.28 11.63
C PHE A 58 -9.46 1.87 13.03
N GLY A 59 -8.70 1.18 13.88
CA GLY A 59 -8.36 1.63 15.23
C GLY A 59 -7.16 2.59 15.25
N GLY A 60 -6.37 2.65 14.18
CA GLY A 60 -5.31 3.64 14.02
C GLY A 60 -4.57 3.54 12.70
N ALA A 61 -3.66 4.47 12.47
CA ALA A 61 -2.78 4.48 11.30
C ALA A 61 -1.43 5.13 11.60
N PHE A 62 -0.36 4.69 10.92
CA PHE A 62 0.87 5.46 10.81
C PHE A 62 0.68 6.55 9.77
N VAL A 63 1.06 7.79 10.09
CA VAL A 63 0.90 8.95 9.22
C VAL A 63 2.20 9.74 9.09
N PHE A 64 2.49 10.20 7.88
CA PHE A 64 3.62 11.06 7.57
C PHE A 64 3.25 12.03 6.44
N CYS A 65 3.97 13.14 6.31
CA CYS A 65 3.66 14.10 5.26
C CYS A 65 4.01 13.57 3.85
N LEU A 66 3.27 14.05 2.85
CA LEU A 66 3.61 13.91 1.43
C LEU A 66 4.91 14.66 1.09
N ASP A 67 5.38 14.52 -0.16
CA ASP A 67 6.53 15.31 -0.62
C ASP A 67 6.09 16.74 -0.91
N GLU A 68 6.03 17.58 0.12
CA GLU A 68 5.32 18.85 0.03
C GLU A 68 6.15 19.97 -0.64
N PRO A 69 5.52 20.93 -1.35
CA PRO A 69 6.22 22.07 -1.95
C PRO A 69 6.97 22.96 -0.96
N ASP A 70 6.48 23.06 0.27
CA ASP A 70 7.03 23.86 1.38
C ASP A 70 7.91 23.05 2.34
N ARG A 71 8.45 21.91 1.88
CA ARG A 71 9.31 21.04 2.69
C ARG A 71 10.63 21.68 3.12
N GLU A 72 11.06 22.79 2.53
CA GLU A 72 12.32 23.43 2.90
C GLU A 72 12.17 24.32 4.14
N PRO A 73 13.06 24.21 5.15
CA PRO A 73 14.15 23.23 5.27
C PRO A 73 13.67 21.89 5.84
N ALA A 74 14.23 20.78 5.35
CA ALA A 74 14.25 19.47 6.02
C ALA A 74 12.90 18.83 6.40
N PHE A 75 11.82 19.13 5.69
CA PHE A 75 10.44 18.76 6.00
C PHE A 75 9.89 19.32 7.33
N CYS A 76 10.54 20.32 7.96
CA CYS A 76 10.11 20.81 9.27
C CYS A 76 8.63 21.24 9.31
N VAL A 77 8.19 22.04 8.34
CA VAL A 77 6.81 22.55 8.27
C VAL A 77 5.79 21.43 8.01
N PRO A 78 5.99 20.55 7.01
CA PRO A 78 5.18 19.33 6.85
C PRO A 78 5.13 18.40 8.06
N ASN A 79 6.25 18.21 8.77
CA ASN A 79 6.32 17.39 9.97
C ASN A 79 5.53 18.01 11.13
N ASP A 80 5.60 19.33 11.31
CA ASP A 80 4.79 20.05 12.31
C ASP A 80 3.29 19.90 12.03
N ARG A 81 2.88 19.93 10.75
CA ARG A 81 1.49 19.65 10.35
C ARG A 81 1.08 18.20 10.65
N THR A 82 1.97 17.24 10.40
CA THR A 82 1.75 15.82 10.74
C THR A 82 1.54 15.62 12.25
N LEU A 83 2.36 16.26 13.08
CA LEU A 83 2.21 16.25 14.54
C LEU A 83 0.87 16.85 14.99
N ALA A 84 0.47 17.99 14.41
CA ALA A 84 -0.82 18.61 14.70
C ALA A 84 -2.02 17.74 14.28
N HIS A 85 -1.92 17.03 13.15
CA HIS A 85 -2.92 16.04 12.73
C HIS A 85 -3.02 14.88 13.72
N ALA A 86 -1.89 14.38 14.21
CA ALA A 86 -1.86 13.33 15.23
C ALA A 86 -2.52 13.78 16.55
N GLU A 87 -2.18 14.98 17.04
CA GLU A 87 -2.82 15.56 18.23
C GLU A 87 -4.33 15.70 18.05
N ARG A 88 -4.78 16.27 16.92
CA ARG A 88 -6.19 16.43 16.58
C ARG A 88 -6.96 15.09 16.55
N SER A 89 -6.28 14.00 16.17
CA SER A 89 -6.88 12.67 16.09
C SER A 89 -7.10 11.97 17.44
N GLY A 90 -6.61 12.54 18.54
CA GLY A 90 -6.71 11.94 19.87
C GLY A 90 -5.94 10.62 20.01
N GLY A 91 -4.83 10.47 19.26
CA GLY A 91 -3.98 9.27 19.28
C GLY A 91 -4.36 8.18 18.28
N LYS A 92 -5.36 8.41 17.42
CA LYS A 92 -5.71 7.48 16.33
C LYS A 92 -4.67 7.50 15.21
N LEU A 93 -4.10 8.66 14.90
CA LEU A 93 -3.00 8.81 13.95
C LEU A 93 -1.67 8.88 14.71
N ILE A 94 -0.71 8.06 14.30
CA ILE A 94 0.61 7.95 14.89
C ILE A 94 1.63 8.63 13.96
N PRO A 95 2.21 9.77 14.35
CA PRO A 95 3.02 10.58 13.45
C PRO A 95 4.42 10.01 13.29
N PHE A 96 4.89 9.87 12.06
CA PHE A 96 6.27 9.56 11.72
C PHE A 96 6.94 10.81 11.14
N VAL A 97 8.18 11.05 11.52
CA VAL A 97 8.99 12.14 10.96
C VAL A 97 9.52 11.74 9.59
N ARG A 98 9.21 12.54 8.56
CA ARG A 98 9.81 12.36 7.22
C ARG A 98 11.11 13.15 7.16
N LEU A 99 12.19 12.51 6.69
CA LEU A 99 13.52 13.12 6.71
C LEU A 99 14.06 13.42 5.32
N ASP A 100 14.62 14.60 5.12
CA ASP A 100 15.54 14.87 4.01
C ASP A 100 16.98 14.61 4.46
N LEU A 101 17.66 13.63 3.86
CA LEU A 101 19.05 13.33 4.23
C LEU A 101 20.03 14.44 3.87
N THR A 102 19.66 15.35 2.96
CA THR A 102 20.50 16.47 2.53
C THR A 102 20.41 17.69 3.45
N ALA A 103 19.44 17.74 4.37
CA ALA A 103 19.13 18.91 5.17
C ALA A 103 19.12 18.63 6.69
N ARG A 104 20.26 18.22 7.26
CA ARG A 104 20.42 17.96 8.71
C ARG A 104 19.41 16.93 9.28
N PRO A 105 19.37 15.71 8.72
CA PRO A 105 18.35 14.70 9.06
C PRO A 105 18.30 14.33 10.54
N LEU A 106 19.44 14.31 11.25
CA LEU A 106 19.47 13.96 12.67
C LEU A 106 18.87 15.04 13.57
N GLU A 107 19.06 16.32 13.23
CA GLU A 107 18.49 17.43 13.99
C GLU A 107 16.97 17.39 13.91
N GLU A 108 16.42 17.22 12.69
CA GLU A 108 14.98 17.14 12.50
C GLU A 108 14.38 15.86 13.11
N ALA A 109 15.04 14.71 12.95
CA ALA A 109 14.60 13.47 13.58
C ALA A 109 14.52 13.62 15.10
N THR A 110 15.57 14.17 15.72
CA THR A 110 15.61 14.39 17.17
C THR A 110 14.49 15.33 17.61
N ARG A 111 14.34 16.47 16.92
CA ARG A 111 13.31 17.48 17.22
C ARG A 111 11.90 16.88 17.14
N ALA A 112 11.57 16.21 16.04
CA ALA A 112 10.24 15.67 15.82
C ALA A 112 9.93 14.53 16.80
N LEU A 113 10.90 13.67 17.11
CA LEU A 113 10.74 12.62 18.12
C LEU A 113 10.54 13.21 19.53
N ASP A 114 11.26 14.27 19.88
CA ASP A 114 11.06 15.00 21.15
C ASP A 114 9.68 15.69 21.22
N LEU A 115 9.11 16.07 20.07
CA LEU A 115 7.76 16.63 19.94
C LEU A 115 6.65 15.58 19.84
N GLY A 116 6.99 14.29 19.85
CA GLY A 116 6.01 13.19 19.91
C GLY A 116 5.86 12.37 18.64
N ALA A 117 6.72 12.53 17.64
CA ALA A 117 6.84 11.55 16.56
C ALA A 117 7.20 10.17 17.11
N ARG A 118 6.65 9.12 16.53
CA ARG A 118 6.75 7.73 17.00
C ARG A 118 7.33 6.77 15.95
N GLY A 119 7.93 7.32 14.90
CA GLY A 119 8.56 6.57 13.82
C GLY A 119 9.28 7.50 12.85
N ILE A 120 10.08 6.93 11.96
CA ILE A 120 10.85 7.66 10.95
C ILE A 120 10.42 7.17 9.55
N LYS A 121 10.15 8.10 8.64
CA LYS A 121 9.82 7.83 7.24
C LYS A 121 10.99 8.23 6.33
N LEU A 122 11.44 7.26 5.53
CA LEU A 122 12.48 7.41 4.52
C LEU A 122 11.95 7.10 3.12
N HIS A 123 12.34 7.90 2.15
CA HIS A 123 11.96 7.73 0.75
C HIS A 123 13.16 8.05 -0.19
N PRO A 124 14.03 7.06 -0.48
CA PRO A 124 15.30 7.28 -1.19
C PRO A 124 15.15 7.96 -2.56
N ARG A 125 14.11 7.61 -3.33
CA ARG A 125 13.82 8.25 -4.63
C ARG A 125 13.41 9.72 -4.51
N ALA A 126 12.40 10.02 -3.69
CA ALA A 126 11.89 11.38 -3.53
C ALA A 126 12.93 12.32 -2.90
N GLN A 127 13.72 11.79 -1.96
CA GLN A 127 14.76 12.53 -1.23
C GLN A 127 16.16 12.38 -1.85
N ALA A 128 16.24 11.80 -3.06
CA ALA A 128 17.44 11.66 -3.88
C ALA A 128 18.70 11.15 -3.13
N PHE A 129 18.54 10.09 -2.33
CA PHE A 129 19.66 9.43 -1.64
C PHE A 129 19.77 7.94 -2.00
N ALA A 130 20.97 7.40 -1.87
CA ALA A 130 21.28 5.98 -2.09
C ALA A 130 21.35 5.23 -0.75
N LEU A 131 21.15 3.91 -0.75
CA LEU A 131 21.08 3.13 0.50
C LEU A 131 22.46 2.87 1.13
N ASP A 132 23.54 3.16 0.43
CA ASP A 132 24.92 3.19 0.93
C ASP A 132 25.31 4.55 1.53
N ASP A 133 24.37 5.50 1.61
CA ASP A 133 24.62 6.83 2.18
C ASP A 133 25.01 6.72 3.66
N GLU A 134 26.20 7.20 4.00
CA GLU A 134 26.76 7.12 5.35
C GLU A 134 25.87 7.78 6.42
N ARG A 135 25.00 8.73 6.02
CA ARG A 135 24.06 9.41 6.92
C ARG A 135 22.92 8.50 7.41
N LEU A 136 22.65 7.39 6.72
CA LEU A 136 21.63 6.42 7.14
C LEU A 136 22.03 5.67 8.41
N GLY A 137 23.32 5.38 8.59
CA GLY A 137 23.82 4.69 9.79
C GLY A 137 23.38 5.38 11.08
N PRO A 138 23.72 6.67 11.27
CA PRO A 138 23.26 7.45 12.42
C PRO A 138 21.73 7.55 12.58
N VAL A 139 20.97 7.59 11.47
CA VAL A 139 19.49 7.60 11.54
C VAL A 139 18.96 6.27 12.09
N PHE A 140 19.54 5.14 11.69
CA PHE A 140 19.20 3.82 12.23
C PHE A 140 19.62 3.68 13.69
N GLU A 141 20.80 4.17 14.06
CA GLU A 141 21.28 4.20 15.45
C GLU A 141 20.31 5.00 16.35
N LEU A 142 19.87 6.18 15.89
CA LEU A 142 18.88 7.00 16.58
C LEU A 142 17.53 6.28 16.72
N ALA A 143 17.08 5.56 15.69
CA ALA A 143 15.82 4.81 15.73
C ALA A 143 15.85 3.71 16.81
N VAL A 144 16.99 3.01 16.93
CA VAL A 144 17.22 2.02 17.98
C VAL A 144 17.24 2.69 19.36
N GLU A 145 18.02 3.76 19.52
CA GLU A 145 18.11 4.52 20.79
C GLU A 145 16.73 4.98 21.28
N ARG A 146 15.91 5.50 20.36
CA ARG A 146 14.56 6.02 20.65
C ARG A 146 13.48 4.94 20.64
N SER A 147 13.83 3.69 20.32
CA SER A 147 12.89 2.56 20.21
C SER A 147 11.70 2.85 19.29
N VAL A 148 11.97 3.46 18.12
CA VAL A 148 10.96 3.79 17.12
C VAL A 148 11.21 3.05 15.80
N PRO A 149 10.16 2.64 15.08
CA PRO A 149 10.31 2.01 13.77
C PRO A 149 10.77 2.99 12.69
N ILE A 150 11.47 2.45 11.69
CA ILE A 150 11.71 3.10 10.40
C ILE A 150 10.79 2.46 9.36
N LEU A 151 10.06 3.27 8.60
CA LEU A 151 9.38 2.85 7.37
C LEU A 151 10.15 3.42 6.17
N ILE A 152 10.65 2.55 5.31
CA ILE A 152 11.41 2.93 4.12
C ILE A 152 10.69 2.54 2.84
N HIS A 153 10.68 3.44 1.85
CA HIS A 153 10.17 3.15 0.52
C HIS A 153 10.93 1.98 -0.11
N GLY A 154 10.22 0.89 -0.43
CA GLY A 154 10.73 -0.28 -1.15
C GLY A 154 10.03 -0.52 -2.50
N GLY A 155 9.33 0.51 -3.02
CA GLY A 155 8.51 0.42 -4.22
C GLY A 155 9.22 0.84 -5.51
N ARG A 156 8.46 0.94 -6.60
CA ARG A 156 8.95 1.26 -7.95
C ARG A 156 9.88 2.48 -7.98
N GLY A 157 10.83 2.45 -8.91
CA GLY A 157 11.74 3.55 -9.20
C GLY A 157 13.01 3.59 -8.35
N LEU A 158 13.30 2.52 -7.61
CA LEU A 158 14.59 2.29 -6.96
C LEU A 158 15.41 1.23 -7.72
N PRO A 159 16.75 1.31 -7.68
CA PRO A 159 17.60 0.17 -8.04
C PRO A 159 17.44 -0.97 -6.99
N PRO A 160 18.09 -2.12 -7.18
CA PRO A 160 18.24 -3.10 -6.10
C PRO A 160 18.83 -2.48 -4.83
N ILE A 161 18.22 -2.75 -3.68
CA ILE A 161 18.54 -2.11 -2.38
C ILE A 161 18.83 -3.11 -1.25
N ALA A 162 18.63 -4.41 -1.48
CA ALA A 162 18.59 -5.39 -0.41
C ALA A 162 19.91 -5.55 0.35
N GLU A 163 21.05 -5.51 -0.33
CA GLU A 163 22.37 -5.69 0.28
C GLU A 163 22.72 -4.56 1.26
N HIS A 164 22.44 -3.32 0.87
CA HIS A 164 22.66 -2.15 1.71
C HIS A 164 21.71 -2.13 2.91
N LEU A 165 20.43 -2.47 2.70
CA LEU A 165 19.48 -2.59 3.80
C LEU A 165 19.83 -3.72 4.78
N GLU A 166 20.28 -4.87 4.29
CA GLU A 166 20.78 -5.95 5.14
C GLU A 166 21.96 -5.47 6.01
N THR A 167 22.89 -4.72 5.42
CA THR A 167 24.03 -4.15 6.15
C THR A 167 23.58 -3.22 7.28
N LEU A 168 22.62 -2.32 7.00
CA LEU A 168 22.07 -1.41 8.00
C LEU A 168 21.32 -2.16 9.11
N VAL A 169 20.51 -3.16 8.77
CA VAL A 169 19.77 -3.98 9.75
C VAL A 169 20.73 -4.77 10.63
N ARG A 170 21.76 -5.40 10.06
CA ARG A 170 22.74 -6.20 10.83
C ARG A 170 23.64 -5.34 11.72
N ARG A 171 23.95 -4.11 11.29
CA ARG A 171 24.74 -3.15 12.10
C ARG A 171 23.95 -2.63 13.30
N ASN A 172 22.63 -2.52 13.19
CA ASN A 172 21.75 -1.89 14.17
C ASN A 172 20.83 -2.94 14.82
N GLU A 173 21.40 -3.76 15.69
CA GLU A 173 20.65 -4.78 16.42
C GLU A 173 19.47 -4.15 17.19
N GLY A 174 18.27 -4.73 17.04
CA GLY A 174 17.04 -4.22 17.65
C GLY A 174 16.27 -3.21 16.81
N VAL A 175 16.78 -2.82 15.63
CA VAL A 175 16.03 -1.94 14.72
C VAL A 175 14.71 -2.58 14.29
N ARG A 176 13.65 -1.77 14.25
CA ARG A 176 12.37 -2.14 13.65
C ARG A 176 12.26 -1.49 12.28
N LEU A 177 12.27 -2.29 11.22
CA LEU A 177 12.24 -1.81 9.85
C LEU A 177 10.97 -2.29 9.15
N ILE A 178 10.22 -1.39 8.53
CA ILE A 178 9.10 -1.69 7.65
C ILE A 178 9.52 -1.31 6.23
N VAL A 179 9.62 -2.31 5.35
CA VAL A 179 9.88 -2.13 3.92
C VAL A 179 8.54 -1.95 3.21
N ALA A 180 8.32 -0.78 2.64
CA ALA A 180 7.07 -0.44 2.00
C ALA A 180 6.89 -1.10 0.62
N HIS A 181 5.64 -1.20 0.20
CA HIS A 181 5.20 -1.66 -1.12
C HIS A 181 5.65 -3.09 -1.42
N ALA A 182 5.53 -3.99 -0.45
CA ALA A 182 5.99 -5.38 -0.55
C ALA A 182 7.48 -5.54 -0.95
N GLY A 183 8.28 -4.46 -0.91
CA GLY A 183 9.66 -4.47 -1.38
C GLY A 183 9.82 -4.70 -2.89
N ILE A 184 8.82 -4.39 -3.72
CA ILE A 184 8.82 -4.73 -5.16
C ILE A 184 10.00 -4.16 -5.97
N ALA A 185 10.73 -3.16 -5.46
CA ALA A 185 11.95 -2.68 -6.12
C ALA A 185 13.03 -3.76 -6.23
N ASP A 186 13.08 -4.66 -5.25
CA ASP A 186 14.11 -5.69 -5.11
C ASP A 186 13.56 -6.89 -4.32
N MET A 187 12.33 -7.31 -4.62
CA MET A 187 11.58 -8.24 -3.76
C MET A 187 12.34 -9.53 -3.49
N ALA A 188 12.93 -10.14 -4.52
CA ALA A 188 13.70 -11.37 -4.38
C ALA A 188 14.93 -11.16 -3.47
N GLY A 189 15.65 -10.05 -3.62
CA GLY A 189 16.79 -9.72 -2.78
C GLY A 189 16.38 -9.41 -1.34
N LEU A 190 15.34 -8.59 -1.16
CA LEU A 190 14.84 -8.14 0.14
C LEU A 190 14.24 -9.30 0.94
N ALA A 191 13.36 -10.09 0.32
CA ALA A 191 12.78 -11.25 0.98
C ALA A 191 13.84 -12.32 1.29
N GLY A 192 14.79 -12.55 0.38
CA GLY A 192 15.86 -13.54 0.58
C GLY A 192 16.87 -13.15 1.66
N ARG A 193 17.13 -11.86 1.89
CA ARG A 193 18.11 -11.36 2.86
C ARG A 193 17.51 -10.95 4.20
N LEU A 194 16.29 -10.42 4.18
CA LEU A 194 15.62 -9.88 5.37
C LEU A 194 14.48 -10.77 5.89
N GLY A 195 14.00 -11.72 5.08
CA GLY A 195 13.10 -12.77 5.54
C GLY A 195 13.73 -13.57 6.67
N GLY A 196 12.98 -13.81 7.73
CA GLY A 196 13.46 -14.52 8.92
C GLY A 196 14.25 -13.66 9.92
N ILE A 197 14.44 -12.35 9.68
CA ILE A 197 15.05 -11.43 10.65
C ILE A 197 13.94 -10.83 11.54
N PRO A 198 13.90 -11.12 12.86
CA PRO A 198 12.96 -10.49 13.77
C PRO A 198 13.11 -8.96 13.79
N GLY A 199 12.00 -8.24 13.79
CA GLY A 199 12.00 -6.77 13.72
C GLY A 199 12.01 -6.20 12.30
N VAL A 200 12.18 -7.02 11.26
CA VAL A 200 11.96 -6.60 9.87
C VAL A 200 10.58 -7.02 9.39
N TYR A 201 9.87 -6.08 8.79
CA TYR A 201 8.51 -6.21 8.28
C TYR A 201 8.41 -5.71 6.84
N PHE A 202 7.38 -6.18 6.13
CA PHE A 202 6.99 -5.76 4.80
C PHE A 202 5.53 -5.32 4.83
N ASP A 203 5.23 -4.18 4.22
CA ASP A 203 3.84 -3.73 4.13
C ASP A 203 3.14 -4.27 2.87
N THR A 204 1.80 -4.28 2.88
CA THR A 204 0.97 -4.77 1.76
C THR A 204 0.59 -3.70 0.74
N SER A 205 1.21 -2.51 0.76
CA SER A 205 0.79 -1.37 -0.07
C SER A 205 1.23 -1.49 -1.53
N VAL A 206 0.64 -2.45 -2.24
CA VAL A 206 0.87 -2.73 -3.65
C VAL A 206 -0.45 -3.00 -4.37
N TRP A 207 -0.50 -2.77 -5.67
CA TRP A 207 -1.71 -2.98 -6.48
C TRP A 207 -1.82 -4.41 -7.05
N SER A 208 -0.74 -5.17 -7.03
CA SER A 208 -0.62 -6.48 -7.64
C SER A 208 -0.83 -7.58 -6.60
N ALA A 209 -1.90 -8.37 -6.76
CA ALA A 209 -2.10 -9.59 -5.97
C ALA A 209 -0.95 -10.59 -6.20
N LEU A 210 -0.36 -10.62 -7.40
CA LEU A 210 0.78 -11.49 -7.70
C LEU A 210 2.02 -11.14 -6.86
N ASP A 211 2.28 -9.85 -6.65
CA ASP A 211 3.42 -9.41 -5.82
C ASP A 211 3.22 -9.84 -4.35
N LEU A 212 1.99 -9.74 -3.83
CA LEU A 212 1.68 -10.24 -2.49
C LEU A 212 1.78 -11.76 -2.37
N LEU A 213 1.24 -12.51 -3.34
CA LEU A 213 1.37 -13.97 -3.36
C LEU A 213 2.85 -14.40 -3.42
N ASP A 214 3.69 -13.68 -4.18
CA ASP A 214 5.12 -13.93 -4.28
C ASP A 214 5.87 -13.58 -2.99
N LEU A 215 5.53 -12.45 -2.35
CA LEU A 215 6.11 -12.07 -1.07
C LEU A 215 5.76 -13.08 0.02
N PHE A 216 4.48 -13.47 0.13
CA PHE A 216 3.99 -14.33 1.22
C PHE A 216 4.65 -15.71 1.21
N ARG A 217 5.01 -16.24 0.03
CA ARG A 217 5.77 -17.51 -0.08
C ARG A 217 7.25 -17.39 0.29
N GLN A 218 7.76 -16.17 0.51
CA GLN A 218 9.18 -15.91 0.79
C GLN A 218 9.45 -15.42 2.22
N VAL A 219 8.49 -14.73 2.86
CA VAL A 219 8.66 -14.21 4.22
C VAL A 219 7.58 -14.74 5.18
N ALA A 220 7.90 -14.76 6.47
CA ALA A 220 6.96 -15.25 7.48
C ALA A 220 5.72 -14.33 7.56
N PRO A 221 4.50 -14.88 7.75
CA PRO A 221 3.29 -14.08 7.96
C PRO A 221 3.43 -13.02 9.07
N GLU A 222 4.22 -13.32 10.10
CA GLU A 222 4.48 -12.42 11.22
C GLU A 222 5.34 -11.19 10.84
N GLN A 223 5.98 -11.22 9.67
CA GLN A 223 6.70 -10.08 9.08
C GLN A 223 5.80 -9.23 8.17
N ILE A 224 4.52 -9.55 7.99
CA ILE A 224 3.63 -8.76 7.12
C ILE A 224 2.79 -7.81 7.95
N VAL A 225 2.69 -6.55 7.51
CA VAL A 225 1.76 -5.55 8.05
C VAL A 225 0.85 -5.00 6.96
N TYR A 226 -0.43 -4.84 7.28
CA TYR A 226 -1.37 -4.23 6.35
C TYR A 226 -1.06 -2.74 6.14
N ALA A 227 -1.14 -2.30 4.89
CA ALA A 227 -0.95 -0.91 4.50
C ALA A 227 -1.76 -0.56 3.25
N SER A 228 -2.39 0.63 3.23
CA SER A 228 -3.11 1.12 2.05
C SER A 228 -2.27 2.02 1.16
N ASP A 229 -1.29 2.76 1.71
CA ASP A 229 -0.62 3.88 1.03
C ASP A 229 -1.62 4.97 0.61
N TYR A 230 -2.60 5.27 1.46
CA TYR A 230 -3.49 6.43 1.27
C TYR A 230 -2.64 7.71 1.13
N PRO A 231 -2.87 8.57 0.12
CA PRO A 231 -4.05 8.63 -0.73
C PRO A 231 -3.92 7.85 -2.03
N TYR A 232 -2.82 7.14 -2.31
CA TYR A 232 -2.61 6.39 -3.55
C TYR A 232 -3.46 5.12 -3.59
N GLY A 233 -3.46 4.34 -2.52
CA GLY A 233 -4.40 3.23 -2.35
C GLY A 233 -5.79 3.68 -1.90
N ARG A 234 -6.77 2.81 -2.13
CA ARG A 234 -8.18 3.05 -1.82
C ARG A 234 -8.82 1.83 -1.17
N GLN A 235 -9.95 2.07 -0.50
CA GLN A 235 -10.81 1.02 0.00
C GLN A 235 -12.03 0.83 -0.90
N PRO A 236 -12.58 -0.40 -1.01
CA PRO A 236 -12.16 -1.63 -0.32
C PRO A 236 -10.96 -2.35 -0.98
N ASN A 237 -10.41 -1.80 -2.07
CA ASN A 237 -9.38 -2.45 -2.90
C ASN A 237 -8.17 -2.98 -2.09
N SER A 238 -7.54 -2.12 -1.30
CA SER A 238 -6.30 -2.48 -0.60
C SER A 238 -6.52 -3.54 0.48
N LEU A 239 -7.63 -3.47 1.23
CA LEU A 239 -8.01 -4.54 2.17
C LEU A 239 -8.32 -5.85 1.43
N LEU A 240 -9.12 -5.80 0.36
CA LEU A 240 -9.50 -7.00 -0.40
C LEU A 240 -8.27 -7.69 -1.02
N VAL A 241 -7.35 -6.95 -1.64
CA VAL A 241 -6.14 -7.55 -2.23
C VAL A 241 -5.24 -8.18 -1.16
N SER A 242 -5.12 -7.54 0.01
CA SER A 242 -4.33 -8.07 1.13
C SER A 242 -4.96 -9.34 1.70
N ILE A 243 -6.26 -9.31 2.01
CA ILE A 243 -6.97 -10.43 2.65
C ILE A 243 -7.09 -11.62 1.69
N ARG A 244 -7.51 -11.41 0.45
CA ARG A 244 -7.67 -12.51 -0.51
C ARG A 244 -6.32 -13.14 -0.86
N SER A 245 -5.27 -12.35 -1.06
CA SER A 245 -3.93 -12.91 -1.31
C SER A 245 -3.40 -13.71 -0.12
N ALA A 246 -3.64 -13.24 1.11
CA ALA A 246 -3.24 -13.93 2.33
C ALA A 246 -4.00 -15.26 2.50
N LYS A 247 -5.33 -15.26 2.32
CA LYS A 247 -6.16 -16.47 2.34
C LYS A 247 -5.72 -17.48 1.28
N LEU A 248 -5.47 -17.02 0.05
CA LEU A 248 -4.98 -17.86 -1.04
C LEU A 248 -3.59 -18.43 -0.81
N SER A 249 -2.78 -17.75 0.02
CA SER A 249 -1.48 -18.24 0.45
C SER A 249 -1.58 -19.22 1.63
N GLY A 250 -2.76 -19.34 2.25
CA GLY A 250 -3.02 -20.25 3.37
C GLY A 250 -2.76 -19.63 4.74
N PHE A 251 -2.91 -18.30 4.89
CA PHE A 251 -2.91 -17.67 6.21
C PHE A 251 -4.14 -18.14 6.99
N ASP A 252 -3.94 -18.50 8.24
CA ASP A 252 -5.05 -18.75 9.17
C ASP A 252 -5.59 -17.43 9.74
N ASP A 253 -6.70 -17.51 10.48
CA ASP A 253 -7.34 -16.35 11.10
C ASP A 253 -6.43 -15.59 12.08
N ALA A 254 -5.52 -16.27 12.78
CA ALA A 254 -4.59 -15.61 13.69
C ALA A 254 -3.55 -14.80 12.90
N GLN A 255 -3.01 -15.37 11.82
CA GLN A 255 -2.09 -14.71 10.91
C GLN A 255 -2.75 -13.54 10.18
N LEU A 256 -4.00 -13.68 9.75
CA LEU A 256 -4.78 -12.57 9.16
C LEU A 256 -4.98 -11.43 10.17
N ARG A 257 -5.38 -11.73 11.41
CA ARG A 257 -5.53 -10.69 12.45
C ARG A 257 -4.20 -10.03 12.81
N ALA A 258 -3.09 -10.79 12.77
CA ALA A 258 -1.75 -10.24 12.98
C ALA A 258 -1.42 -9.21 11.90
N MET A 259 -1.51 -9.63 10.63
CA MET A 259 -1.27 -8.79 9.46
C MET A 259 -2.14 -7.53 9.46
N LEU A 260 -3.45 -7.67 9.71
CA LEU A 260 -4.42 -6.59 9.59
C LEU A 260 -4.26 -5.47 10.64
N GLY A 261 -3.57 -5.73 11.74
CA GLY A 261 -3.26 -4.62 12.66
C GLY A 261 -2.53 -4.98 13.95
N ARG A 262 -2.62 -6.21 14.46
CA ARG A 262 -1.97 -6.52 15.75
C ARG A 262 -0.44 -6.37 15.67
N THR A 263 0.18 -6.75 14.55
CA THR A 263 1.62 -6.56 14.36
C THR A 263 2.01 -5.09 14.39
N ALA A 264 1.26 -4.22 13.68
CA ALA A 264 1.51 -2.78 13.69
C ALA A 264 1.32 -2.15 15.09
N CYS A 265 0.32 -2.61 15.85
CA CYS A 265 0.15 -2.21 17.26
C CYS A 265 1.35 -2.61 18.13
N GLY A 266 1.83 -3.85 18.00
CA GLY A 266 3.03 -4.30 18.71
C GLY A 266 4.28 -3.51 18.34
N ILE A 267 4.39 -3.10 17.06
CA ILE A 267 5.48 -2.23 16.59
C ILE A 267 5.48 -0.90 17.36
N VAL A 268 4.36 -0.18 17.41
CA VAL A 268 4.27 1.14 18.08
C VAL A 268 4.29 1.05 19.60
N ALA A 269 3.80 -0.06 20.18
CA ALA A 269 3.87 -0.33 21.62
C ALA A 269 5.26 -0.76 22.10
N ASN A 270 6.23 -0.87 21.17
CA ASN A 270 7.56 -1.41 21.43
C ASN A 270 7.55 -2.83 22.03
N GLU A 271 6.54 -3.64 21.68
CA GLU A 271 6.46 -5.04 22.10
C GLU A 271 7.51 -5.89 21.38
N PRO A 272 8.06 -6.95 21.99
CA PRO A 272 8.99 -7.85 21.32
C PRO A 272 8.43 -8.37 19.99
N PRO A 273 9.23 -8.47 18.91
CA PRO A 273 8.77 -9.05 17.66
C PRO A 273 8.20 -10.47 17.88
N PRO A 274 7.09 -10.82 17.22
CA PRO A 274 6.53 -12.16 17.31
C PRO A 274 7.52 -13.22 16.81
N PRO A 275 7.47 -14.46 17.35
CA PRO A 275 8.22 -15.57 16.79
C PRO A 275 7.83 -15.81 15.33
N LEU A 276 8.83 -15.94 14.46
CA LEU A 276 8.62 -16.11 13.02
C LEU A 276 8.30 -17.57 12.67
N THR A 277 7.26 -17.77 11.88
CA THR A 277 6.89 -19.09 11.34
C THR A 277 7.39 -19.27 9.90
N ALA A 278 7.15 -20.44 9.31
CA ALA A 278 7.49 -20.68 7.92
C ALA A 278 6.62 -19.81 6.98
N PRO A 279 7.19 -19.28 5.87
CA PRO A 279 6.42 -18.62 4.83
C PRO A 279 5.25 -19.45 4.30
N ARG A 280 4.24 -18.78 3.75
CA ARG A 280 2.97 -19.39 3.31
C ARG A 280 2.76 -19.13 1.82
N GLY A 281 2.25 -20.12 1.09
CA GLY A 281 1.90 -19.96 -0.33
C GLY A 281 2.62 -20.97 -1.22
N THR A 282 2.36 -20.87 -2.52
CA THR A 282 2.81 -21.84 -3.53
C THR A 282 3.79 -21.19 -4.50
N THR A 283 4.71 -21.99 -5.07
CA THR A 283 5.59 -21.56 -6.16
C THR A 283 4.91 -21.57 -7.53
N THR A 284 3.64 -21.96 -7.58
CA THR A 284 2.86 -22.09 -8.80
C THR A 284 1.47 -21.52 -8.58
N LEU A 285 1.05 -20.65 -9.49
CA LEU A 285 -0.32 -20.15 -9.57
C LEU A 285 -1.09 -20.95 -10.62
N VAL A 286 -2.13 -21.66 -10.19
CA VAL A 286 -3.06 -22.38 -11.08
C VAL A 286 -4.33 -21.55 -11.20
N GLN A 287 -4.65 -21.15 -12.43
CA GLN A 287 -5.81 -20.31 -12.74
C GLN A 287 -6.43 -20.74 -14.08
N PRO A 288 -7.76 -20.62 -14.25
CA PRO A 288 -8.36 -20.81 -15.56
C PRO A 288 -7.76 -19.84 -16.60
N LEU A 289 -7.51 -20.34 -17.81
CA LEU A 289 -6.82 -19.58 -18.86
C LEU A 289 -7.55 -18.26 -19.20
N THR A 290 -8.87 -18.23 -19.08
CA THR A 290 -9.67 -17.01 -19.30
C THR A 290 -9.25 -15.89 -18.34
N PHE A 291 -9.06 -16.18 -17.05
CA PHE A 291 -8.65 -15.17 -16.07
C PHE A 291 -7.19 -14.75 -16.23
N ALA A 292 -6.30 -15.69 -16.62
CA ALA A 292 -4.93 -15.35 -17.02
C ALA A 292 -4.90 -14.30 -18.14
N ARG A 293 -5.76 -14.48 -19.15
CA ARG A 293 -5.88 -13.55 -20.28
C ARG A 293 -6.49 -12.20 -19.87
N ILE A 294 -7.50 -12.21 -19.00
CA ILE A 294 -8.07 -10.97 -18.44
C ILE A 294 -7.00 -10.16 -17.72
N HIS A 295 -6.26 -10.79 -16.79
CA HIS A 295 -5.16 -10.16 -16.06
C HIS A 295 -4.07 -9.62 -17.00
N GLN A 296 -3.67 -10.39 -18.01
CA GLN A 296 -2.70 -9.95 -19.02
C GLN A 296 -3.16 -8.67 -19.75
N TYR A 297 -4.42 -8.62 -20.18
CA TYR A 297 -4.95 -7.45 -20.89
C TYR A 297 -5.12 -6.24 -19.97
N ILE A 298 -5.52 -6.43 -18.71
CA ILE A 298 -5.56 -5.35 -17.71
C ILE A 298 -4.15 -4.82 -17.45
N SER A 299 -3.18 -5.69 -17.23
CA SER A 299 -1.77 -5.33 -17.01
C SER A 299 -1.19 -4.51 -18.17
N MET A 300 -1.61 -4.80 -19.40
CA MET A 300 -1.25 -4.00 -20.57
C MET A 300 -1.95 -2.64 -20.60
N ALA A 301 -3.22 -2.57 -20.18
CA ALA A 301 -4.01 -1.34 -20.19
C ALA A 301 -3.59 -0.34 -19.09
N VAL A 302 -3.13 -0.81 -17.93
CA VAL A 302 -2.83 0.05 -16.77
C VAL A 302 -1.76 1.13 -17.08
N PRO A 303 -0.58 0.81 -17.65
CA PRO A 303 0.38 1.84 -18.04
C PRO A 303 -0.17 2.82 -19.09
N MET A 304 -1.02 2.33 -19.99
CA MET A 304 -1.67 3.17 -21.00
C MET A 304 -2.64 4.18 -20.38
N LEU A 305 -3.38 3.78 -19.34
CA LEU A 305 -4.24 4.67 -18.57
C LEU A 305 -3.40 5.76 -17.89
N TRP A 306 -2.34 5.39 -17.18
CA TRP A 306 -1.48 6.38 -16.50
C TRP A 306 -0.80 7.37 -17.44
N LEU A 307 -0.30 6.87 -18.58
CA LEU A 307 0.33 7.69 -19.62
C LEU A 307 -0.67 8.32 -20.59
N ARG A 308 -1.98 8.19 -20.31
CA ARG A 308 -3.10 8.73 -21.11
C ARG A 308 -2.98 8.43 -22.60
N GLN A 309 -2.58 7.21 -22.93
CA GLN A 309 -2.48 6.76 -24.31
C GLN A 309 -3.89 6.59 -24.91
N ARG A 310 -4.06 6.96 -26.19
CA ARG A 310 -5.37 7.00 -26.87
C ARG A 310 -6.10 5.64 -26.88
N ASP A 311 -5.37 4.54 -26.92
CA ASP A 311 -5.92 3.19 -27.05
C ASP A 311 -6.11 2.46 -25.71
N ALA A 312 -6.00 3.15 -24.56
CA ALA A 312 -6.19 2.51 -23.26
C ALA A 312 -7.56 1.83 -23.13
N VAL A 313 -8.60 2.41 -23.72
CA VAL A 313 -9.95 1.83 -23.74
C VAL A 313 -10.06 0.62 -24.68
N GLY A 314 -9.31 0.61 -25.78
CA GLY A 314 -9.22 -0.55 -26.67
C GLY A 314 -8.57 -1.75 -25.96
N ALA A 315 -7.50 -1.50 -25.20
CA ALA A 315 -6.84 -2.50 -24.37
C ALA A 315 -7.79 -3.09 -23.30
N LEU A 316 -8.56 -2.25 -22.59
CA LEU A 316 -9.61 -2.73 -21.67
C LEU A 316 -10.69 -3.55 -22.40
N GLY A 317 -11.01 -3.19 -23.65
CA GLY A 317 -11.95 -3.94 -24.49
C GLY A 317 -11.53 -5.40 -24.75
N LEU A 318 -10.23 -5.69 -24.79
CA LEU A 318 -9.73 -7.07 -24.91
C LEU A 318 -10.06 -7.90 -23.66
N ALA A 319 -9.88 -7.32 -22.47
CA ALA A 319 -10.25 -7.95 -21.20
C ALA A 319 -11.78 -8.17 -21.10
N VAL A 320 -12.58 -7.16 -21.48
CA VAL A 320 -14.05 -7.26 -21.55
C VAL A 320 -14.50 -8.40 -22.47
N ASN A 321 -13.86 -8.57 -23.62
CA ASN A 321 -14.20 -9.66 -24.54
C ASN A 321 -13.82 -11.04 -23.98
N ALA A 322 -12.71 -11.16 -23.26
CA ALA A 322 -12.31 -12.41 -22.61
C ALA A 322 -13.31 -12.87 -21.54
N CYS A 323 -14.03 -11.94 -20.88
CA CYS A 323 -15.07 -12.26 -19.90
C CYS A 323 -16.27 -13.03 -20.49
N ARG A 324 -16.43 -13.07 -21.83
CA ARG A 324 -17.56 -13.75 -22.48
C ARG A 324 -17.36 -15.24 -22.71
N GLU A 325 -16.18 -15.77 -22.37
CA GLU A 325 -15.88 -17.18 -22.54
C GLU A 325 -16.65 -18.05 -21.55
N ARG A 326 -17.09 -19.23 -21.99
CA ARG A 326 -17.69 -20.23 -21.10
C ARG A 326 -16.57 -20.93 -20.33
N ASN A 327 -16.38 -20.53 -19.08
CA ASN A 327 -15.21 -20.90 -18.28
C ASN A 327 -15.57 -21.57 -16.92
N GLY A 328 -16.85 -21.81 -16.63
CA GLY A 328 -17.30 -22.37 -15.35
C GLY A 328 -17.39 -21.35 -14.20
N HIS A 329 -16.99 -20.10 -14.44
CA HIS A 329 -16.94 -19.00 -13.48
C HIS A 329 -17.72 -17.79 -14.02
N ALA A 330 -19.00 -18.03 -14.34
CA ALA A 330 -19.85 -17.04 -14.99
C ALA A 330 -20.04 -15.79 -14.12
N GLU A 331 -20.23 -15.98 -12.81
CA GLU A 331 -20.43 -14.88 -11.86
C GLU A 331 -19.21 -13.95 -11.80
N GLU A 332 -18.01 -14.51 -11.62
CA GLU A 332 -16.78 -13.73 -11.56
C GLU A 332 -16.51 -13.01 -12.89
N SER A 333 -16.79 -13.68 -14.01
CA SER A 333 -16.62 -13.09 -15.35
C SER A 333 -17.58 -11.93 -15.59
N GLU A 334 -18.84 -12.05 -15.17
CA GLU A 334 -19.84 -10.98 -15.26
C GLU A 334 -19.45 -9.78 -14.38
N ARG A 335 -18.97 -10.04 -13.16
CA ARG A 335 -18.50 -9.00 -12.23
C ARG A 335 -17.29 -8.24 -12.79
N ILE A 336 -16.29 -8.94 -13.33
CA ILE A 336 -15.14 -8.33 -14.01
C ILE A 336 -15.62 -7.49 -15.20
N GLN A 337 -16.52 -8.04 -16.01
CA GLN A 337 -17.03 -7.33 -17.19
C GLN A 337 -17.73 -6.02 -16.78
N GLU A 338 -18.56 -6.03 -15.74
CA GLU A 338 -19.24 -4.83 -15.25
C GLU A 338 -18.25 -3.76 -14.79
N LEU A 339 -17.24 -4.14 -14.01
CA LEU A 339 -16.18 -3.25 -13.55
C LEU A 339 -15.45 -2.58 -14.72
N LEU A 340 -15.00 -3.38 -15.69
CA LEU A 340 -14.20 -2.90 -16.82
C LEU A 340 -15.01 -2.04 -17.79
N VAL A 341 -16.27 -2.39 -18.05
CA VAL A 341 -17.16 -1.57 -18.89
C VAL A 341 -17.41 -0.22 -18.22
N THR A 342 -17.72 -0.21 -16.93
CA THR A 342 -17.96 1.03 -16.18
C THR A 342 -16.69 1.89 -16.13
N ALA A 343 -15.52 1.28 -15.94
CA ALA A 343 -14.24 1.98 -15.97
C ALA A 343 -13.96 2.63 -17.33
N ALA A 344 -14.21 1.90 -18.43
CA ALA A 344 -14.05 2.42 -19.79
C ALA A 344 -15.00 3.58 -20.09
N GLU A 345 -16.24 3.53 -19.59
CA GLU A 345 -17.22 4.62 -19.70
C GLU A 345 -16.79 5.87 -18.93
N LEU A 346 -16.32 5.72 -17.69
CA LEU A 346 -15.77 6.82 -16.89
C LEU A 346 -14.55 7.45 -17.57
N TRP A 347 -13.66 6.63 -18.13
CA TRP A 347 -12.47 7.12 -18.83
C TRP A 347 -12.81 7.95 -20.06
N ARG A 348 -13.82 7.55 -20.84
CA ARG A 348 -14.30 8.30 -22.00
C ARG A 348 -15.08 9.56 -21.60
N GLY A 349 -15.87 9.47 -20.52
CA GLY A 349 -16.71 10.55 -20.03
C GLY A 349 -15.92 11.73 -19.46
N GLY A 350 -14.71 11.50 -18.95
CA GLY A 350 -13.78 12.54 -18.49
C GLY A 350 -13.04 13.28 -19.61
N GLY A 351 -13.66 13.48 -20.78
CA GLY A 351 -13.07 14.17 -21.93
C GLY A 351 -12.77 15.66 -21.70
N ASP A 352 -12.32 16.36 -22.74
CA ASP A 352 -11.78 17.74 -22.66
C ASP A 352 -12.80 18.81 -22.18
N ASP A 353 -14.11 18.51 -22.18
CA ASP A 353 -15.19 19.43 -21.82
C ASP A 353 -15.60 19.41 -20.33
N VAL A 354 -14.90 18.65 -19.48
CA VAL A 354 -15.20 18.52 -18.04
C VAL A 354 -14.16 19.28 -17.21
N SER A 355 -14.55 19.78 -16.03
CA SER A 355 -13.63 20.41 -15.08
C SER A 355 -12.44 19.48 -14.75
N ASP A 356 -11.29 20.07 -14.45
CA ASP A 356 -10.08 19.30 -14.13
C ASP A 356 -10.28 18.38 -12.91
N ASP A 357 -11.06 18.84 -11.93
CA ASP A 357 -11.41 18.10 -10.71
C ASP A 357 -12.31 16.89 -11.00
N ASP A 358 -13.37 17.08 -11.78
CA ASP A 358 -14.27 16.00 -12.18
C ASP A 358 -13.54 14.96 -13.05
N ARG A 359 -12.64 15.42 -13.93
CA ARG A 359 -11.80 14.55 -14.75
C ARG A 359 -10.86 13.74 -13.88
N PHE A 360 -10.21 14.35 -12.89
CA PHE A 360 -9.36 13.65 -11.94
C PHE A 360 -10.14 12.61 -11.14
N ALA A 361 -11.33 12.97 -10.64
CA ALA A 361 -12.22 12.04 -9.94
C ALA A 361 -12.64 10.85 -10.83
N ALA A 362 -12.98 11.09 -12.11
CA ALA A 362 -13.35 10.05 -13.06
C ALA A 362 -12.19 9.07 -13.32
N ILE A 363 -10.98 9.57 -13.55
CA ILE A 363 -9.77 8.76 -13.74
C ILE A 363 -9.54 7.88 -12.53
N ARG A 364 -9.60 8.47 -11.32
CA ARG A 364 -9.34 7.71 -10.09
C ARG A 364 -10.41 6.65 -9.82
N ALA A 365 -11.68 6.94 -10.12
CA ALA A 365 -12.75 5.95 -10.06
C ALA A 365 -12.54 4.83 -11.08
N ALA A 366 -12.16 5.14 -12.33
CA ALA A 366 -11.87 4.15 -13.36
C ALA A 366 -10.71 3.22 -12.95
N ILE A 367 -9.60 3.78 -12.45
CA ILE A 367 -8.46 2.99 -11.95
C ILE A 367 -8.89 2.08 -10.78
N GLN A 368 -9.73 2.58 -9.88
CA GLN A 368 -10.24 1.78 -8.76
C GLN A 368 -11.03 0.56 -9.24
N LEU A 369 -11.88 0.72 -10.25
CA LEU A 369 -12.66 -0.39 -10.82
C LEU A 369 -11.76 -1.37 -11.58
N VAL A 370 -10.77 -0.88 -12.34
CA VAL A 370 -9.78 -1.74 -13.03
C VAL A 370 -8.98 -2.58 -12.03
N ASN A 371 -8.56 -1.99 -10.91
CA ASN A 371 -7.83 -2.71 -9.87
C ASN A 371 -8.71 -3.79 -9.19
N LEU A 372 -10.01 -3.54 -8.98
CA LEU A 372 -10.93 -4.58 -8.48
C LEU A 372 -11.10 -5.72 -9.49
N ALA A 373 -11.16 -5.40 -10.79
CA ALA A 373 -11.31 -6.41 -11.84
C ALA A 373 -10.07 -7.31 -11.92
N ASP A 374 -8.88 -6.70 -11.84
CA ASP A 374 -7.61 -7.44 -11.83
C ASP A 374 -7.48 -8.34 -10.59
N LEU A 375 -7.87 -7.81 -9.42
CA LEU A 375 -7.93 -8.58 -8.19
C LEU A 375 -8.76 -9.85 -8.37
N ILE A 376 -9.98 -9.75 -8.90
CA ILE A 376 -10.84 -10.92 -9.11
C ILE A 376 -10.16 -11.88 -10.10
N ALA A 377 -9.62 -11.35 -11.21
CA ALA A 377 -8.93 -12.18 -12.19
C ALA A 377 -7.78 -13.02 -11.59
N VAL A 378 -6.98 -12.43 -10.70
CA VAL A 378 -5.85 -13.15 -10.07
C VAL A 378 -6.30 -14.06 -8.93
N THR A 379 -7.38 -13.71 -8.24
CA THR A 379 -7.81 -14.42 -7.01
C THR A 379 -8.88 -15.50 -7.23
N THR A 380 -9.53 -15.54 -8.40
CA THR A 380 -10.42 -16.65 -8.79
C THR A 380 -9.61 -17.89 -9.15
N ARG A 381 -9.95 -19.05 -8.56
CA ARG A 381 -9.26 -20.34 -8.80
C ARG A 381 -10.16 -21.36 -9.48
N ALA A 382 -9.50 -22.32 -10.15
CA ALA A 382 -10.09 -23.47 -10.83
C ALA A 382 -10.58 -24.55 -9.87
#